data_AF-A0A193FW05-F1
#
_entry.id   AF-A0A193FW05-F1
#
_cell.length_a   1.000
_cell.length_b   1.000
_cell.length_c   1.000
_cell.angle_alpha   90.00
_cell.angle_beta   90.00
_cell.angle_gamma   90.00
#
_symmetry.space_group_name_H-M   'P 1'
#
loop_
_entity.id
_entity.type
_entity.pdbx_description
1 polymer ?
#
loop_
_entity_poly.entity_id
_entity_poly.type
_entity_poly.pdbx_seq_one_letter_code
_entity_poly.pdbx_strand_id
1 'polypeptide(L)'
;MNTTDAAYATVHDYPGGSESLGPRVGVSPAVLRNKVNPQNDTHRLAWDEAVRISVVTGDARMLDAFAAELGRVTVPIPAAGVSDMDVLADTCSLVTQVGQYMQTIHTALSDGKVDQKEIKAIRQQALEAMSKVATLVACLEGMAE
;
A
#
# COMPACT_ATOMS: atom_id res chain seq x y z
N MET A 1 2.32 -4.69 12.11
CA MET A 1 0.93 -5.15 11.93
C MET A 1 1.03 -6.41 11.10
N ASN A 2 0.52 -7.54 11.59
CA ASN A 2 0.52 -8.80 10.84
C ASN A 2 -0.69 -8.84 9.86
N THR A 3 -0.76 -9.88 9.03
CA THR A 3 -1.82 -10.03 8.01
C THR A 3 -3.24 -10.17 8.60
N THR A 4 -3.37 -10.73 9.80
CA THR A 4 -4.67 -10.92 10.47
C THR A 4 -5.19 -9.62 11.05
N ASP A 5 -4.33 -8.85 11.70
CA ASP A 5 -4.64 -7.49 12.18
C ASP A 5 -5.03 -6.58 11.01
N ALA A 6 -4.30 -6.69 9.89
CA ALA A 6 -4.61 -5.95 8.67
C ALA A 6 -5.99 -6.31 8.12
N ALA A 7 -6.34 -7.60 8.04
CA ALA A 7 -7.65 -8.06 7.60
C ALA A 7 -8.78 -7.56 8.52
N TYR A 8 -8.57 -7.62 9.84
CA TYR A 8 -9.51 -7.09 10.82
C TYR A 8 -9.76 -5.60 10.59
N ALA A 9 -8.69 -4.80 10.50
CA ALA A 9 -8.78 -3.36 10.29
C ALA A 9 -9.45 -3.01 8.97
N THR A 10 -9.08 -3.67 7.86
CA THR A 10 -9.69 -3.42 6.55
C THR A 10 -11.20 -3.64 6.55
N VAL A 11 -11.71 -4.68 7.22
CA VAL A 11 -13.15 -4.94 7.30
C VAL A 11 -13.86 -3.99 8.26
N HIS A 12 -13.26 -3.62 9.39
CA HIS A 12 -13.90 -2.75 10.39
C HIS A 12 -13.88 -1.28 10.00
N ASP A 13 -12.83 -0.82 9.32
CA ASP A 13 -12.70 0.56 8.84
C ASP A 13 -13.53 0.81 7.58
N TYR A 14 -13.99 -0.26 6.91
CA TYR A 14 -14.83 -0.14 5.72
C TYR A 14 -16.19 0.49 6.08
N PRO A 15 -16.74 1.44 5.30
CA PRO A 15 -18.05 2.03 5.59
C PRO A 15 -19.17 1.00 5.65
N GLY A 16 -19.76 0.81 6.84
CA GLY A 16 -20.77 -0.23 7.10
C GLY A 16 -20.19 -1.61 7.49
N GLY A 17 -18.88 -1.70 7.64
CA GLY A 17 -18.16 -2.86 8.17
C GLY A 17 -18.42 -4.16 7.40
N SER A 18 -18.46 -5.27 8.14
CA SER A 18 -18.80 -6.59 7.59
C SER A 18 -20.20 -6.67 6.99
N GLU A 19 -21.15 -5.86 7.48
CA GLU A 19 -22.55 -5.87 7.03
C GLU A 19 -22.68 -5.35 5.60
N SER A 20 -21.94 -4.30 5.24
CA SER A 20 -21.92 -3.76 3.88
C SER A 20 -20.93 -4.49 2.97
N LEU A 21 -19.76 -4.89 3.50
CA LEU A 21 -18.70 -5.50 2.69
C LEU A 21 -19.00 -6.95 2.35
N GLY A 22 -19.55 -7.73 3.29
CA GLY A 22 -19.82 -9.16 3.12
C GLY A 22 -20.53 -9.50 1.81
N PRO A 23 -21.71 -8.91 1.53
CA PRO A 23 -22.44 -9.15 0.29
C PRO A 23 -21.64 -8.81 -0.98
N ARG A 24 -20.76 -7.80 -0.92
CA ARG A 24 -19.92 -7.38 -2.06
C ARG A 24 -18.79 -8.35 -2.35
N VAL A 25 -18.34 -9.11 -1.35
CA VAL A 25 -17.25 -10.10 -1.48
C VAL A 25 -17.75 -11.55 -1.49
N GLY A 26 -19.07 -11.75 -1.51
CA GLY A 26 -19.70 -13.06 -1.60
C GLY A 26 -19.70 -13.86 -0.30
N VAL A 27 -19.57 -13.20 0.86
CA VAL A 27 -19.50 -13.83 2.18
C VAL A 27 -20.58 -13.23 3.08
N SER A 28 -21.27 -14.03 3.90
CA SER A 28 -22.24 -13.44 4.84
C SER A 28 -21.55 -12.54 5.87
N PRO A 29 -22.19 -11.45 6.34
CA PRO A 29 -21.57 -10.53 7.30
C PRO A 29 -21.01 -11.21 8.55
N ALA A 30 -21.78 -12.15 9.13
CA ALA A 30 -21.36 -12.90 10.31
C ALA A 30 -20.15 -13.80 10.02
N VAL A 31 -20.09 -14.44 8.85
CA VAL A 31 -18.94 -15.27 8.47
C VAL A 31 -17.72 -14.39 8.22
N LEU A 32 -17.86 -13.28 7.50
CA LEU A 32 -16.76 -12.36 7.25
C LEU A 32 -16.19 -11.80 8.56
N ARG A 33 -17.05 -11.34 9.47
CA ARG A 33 -16.65 -10.86 10.81
C ARG A 33 -15.88 -11.93 11.59
N ASN A 34 -16.35 -13.17 11.55
CA ASN A 34 -15.69 -14.28 12.23
C ASN A 34 -14.36 -14.65 11.57
N LYS A 35 -14.24 -14.55 10.25
CA LYS A 35 -13.03 -14.86 9.48
C LYS A 35 -11.89 -13.89 9.71
N VAL A 36 -12.22 -12.61 9.93
CA VAL A 36 -11.22 -11.56 10.20
C VAL A 36 -10.95 -11.34 11.69
N ASN A 37 -11.63 -12.06 12.58
CA ASN A 37 -11.41 -11.95 14.02
C ASN A 37 -10.05 -12.57 14.40
N PRO A 38 -9.07 -11.80 14.93
CA PRO A 38 -7.77 -12.32 15.33
C PRO A 38 -7.83 -13.38 16.43
N GLN A 39 -8.91 -13.40 17.22
CA GLN A 39 -9.12 -14.35 18.31
C GLN A 39 -9.81 -15.64 17.85
N ASN A 40 -10.14 -15.77 16.56
CA ASN A 40 -10.80 -16.95 16.02
C ASN A 40 -9.79 -17.84 15.26
N ASP A 41 -9.53 -19.02 15.80
CA ASP A 41 -8.58 -19.97 15.22
C ASP A 41 -9.18 -20.98 14.25
N THR A 42 -10.52 -21.01 14.14
CA THR A 42 -11.24 -22.04 13.38
C THR A 42 -11.60 -21.60 11.96
N HIS A 43 -12.01 -20.34 11.81
CA HIS A 43 -12.43 -19.79 10.53
C HIS A 43 -11.38 -18.79 10.07
N ARG A 44 -10.43 -19.22 9.23
CA ARG A 44 -9.41 -18.35 8.65
C ARG A 44 -9.92 -17.74 7.34
N LEU A 45 -9.49 -16.51 7.08
CA LEU A 45 -9.70 -15.87 5.78
C LEU A 45 -8.88 -16.61 4.72
N ALA A 46 -9.53 -17.08 3.66
CA ALA A 46 -8.83 -17.70 2.54
C ALA A 46 -8.11 -16.63 1.70
N TRP A 47 -7.03 -17.01 1.02
CA TRP A 47 -6.21 -16.06 0.25
C TRP A 47 -7.01 -15.35 -0.84
N ASP A 48 -7.86 -16.08 -1.56
CA ASP A 48 -8.72 -15.52 -2.59
C ASP A 48 -9.77 -14.54 -2.02
N GLU A 49 -10.25 -14.76 -0.80
CA GLU A 49 -11.11 -13.83 -0.08
C GLU A 49 -10.36 -12.55 0.31
N ALA A 50 -9.14 -12.68 0.82
CA ALA A 50 -8.29 -11.53 1.14
C ALA A 50 -8.03 -10.66 -0.10
N VAL A 51 -7.71 -11.28 -1.24
CA VAL A 51 -7.54 -10.59 -2.52
C VAL A 51 -8.84 -9.91 -2.95
N ARG A 52 -9.99 -10.61 -2.91
CA ARG A 52 -11.29 -10.01 -3.25
C ARG A 52 -11.61 -8.81 -2.37
N ILE A 53 -11.39 -8.91 -1.07
CA ILE A 53 -11.60 -7.80 -0.13
C ILE A 53 -10.72 -6.63 -0.52
N SER A 54 -9.40 -6.82 -0.66
CA SER A 54 -8.47 -5.75 -1.04
C SER A 54 -8.85 -5.05 -2.34
N VAL A 55 -9.29 -5.79 -3.37
CA VAL A 55 -9.71 -5.21 -4.64
C VAL A 55 -11.02 -4.41 -4.49
N VAL A 56 -11.99 -4.91 -3.75
CA VAL A 56 -13.29 -4.25 -3.55
C VAL A 56 -13.18 -3.00 -2.68
N THR A 57 -12.29 -3.01 -1.69
CA THR A 57 -12.08 -1.88 -0.78
C THR A 57 -11.05 -0.88 -1.29
N GLY A 58 -10.15 -1.30 -2.20
CA GLY A 58 -8.96 -0.54 -2.56
C GLY A 58 -7.91 -0.49 -1.45
N ASP A 59 -8.03 -1.34 -0.43
CA ASP A 59 -7.15 -1.34 0.75
C ASP A 59 -6.03 -2.39 0.60
N ALA A 60 -4.79 -1.89 0.49
CA ALA A 60 -3.59 -2.71 0.33
C ALA A 60 -2.97 -3.19 1.66
N ARG A 61 -3.52 -2.84 2.83
CA ARG A 61 -2.90 -3.14 4.13
C ARG A 61 -2.60 -4.63 4.35
N MET A 62 -3.44 -5.54 3.86
CA MET A 62 -3.18 -6.99 3.92
C MET A 62 -1.98 -7.40 3.06
N LEU A 63 -1.85 -6.83 1.86
CA LEU A 63 -0.72 -7.06 0.96
C LEU A 63 0.57 -6.48 1.55
N ASP A 64 0.51 -5.27 2.12
CA ASP A 64 1.64 -4.60 2.75
C ASP A 64 2.14 -5.39 3.98
N ALA A 65 1.21 -5.90 4.79
CA ALA A 65 1.54 -6.76 5.91
C ALA A 65 2.23 -8.06 5.46
N PHE A 66 1.71 -8.70 4.40
CA PHE A 66 2.34 -9.90 3.84
C PHE A 66 3.73 -9.62 3.25
N ALA A 67 3.90 -8.50 2.54
CA ALA A 67 5.20 -8.10 2.00
C ALA A 67 6.21 -7.83 3.12
N ALA A 68 5.78 -7.19 4.21
CA ALA A 68 6.64 -6.90 5.35
C ALA A 68 7.21 -8.16 6.02
N GLU A 69 6.44 -9.25 6.12
CA GLU A 69 6.91 -10.55 6.63
C GLU A 69 8.07 -11.13 5.80
N LEU A 70 8.14 -10.76 4.52
CA LEU A 70 9.20 -11.18 3.59
C LEU A 70 10.32 -10.15 3.45
N GLY A 71 10.32 -9.08 4.25
CA GLY A 71 11.26 -7.97 4.11
C GLY A 71 11.10 -7.22 2.78
N ARG A 72 9.90 -7.23 2.21
CA ARG A 72 9.55 -6.57 0.95
C ARG A 72 8.71 -5.32 1.20
N VAL A 73 8.74 -4.42 0.23
CA VAL A 73 7.84 -3.28 0.14
C VAL A 73 6.97 -3.40 -1.10
N THR A 74 5.75 -2.93 -0.99
CA THR A 74 4.78 -2.80 -2.07
C THR A 74 4.85 -1.37 -2.60
N VAL A 75 4.74 -1.22 -3.91
CA VAL A 75 4.77 0.08 -4.57
C VAL A 75 3.51 0.18 -5.41
N PRO A 76 2.66 1.19 -5.20
CA PRO A 76 1.47 1.36 -6.01
C PRO A 76 1.87 1.71 -7.44
N ILE A 77 1.27 1.00 -8.39
CA ILE A 77 1.39 1.29 -9.81
C ILE A 77 0.25 2.27 -10.17
N PRO A 78 0.53 3.44 -10.74
CA PRO A 78 -0.51 4.35 -11.18
C PRO A 78 -1.36 3.74 -12.29
N ALA A 79 -2.62 4.14 -12.38
CA ALA A 79 -3.46 3.79 -13.53
C ALA A 79 -2.85 4.39 -14.80
N ALA A 80 -2.64 3.55 -15.82
CA ALA A 80 -2.08 3.98 -17.11
C ALA A 80 -2.99 5.02 -17.79
N GLY A 81 -2.39 6.10 -18.24
CA GLY A 81 -3.05 7.20 -18.92
C GLY A 81 -2.04 8.30 -19.20
N VAL A 82 -1.14 8.04 -20.14
CA VAL A 82 0.00 8.92 -20.42
C VAL A 82 -0.11 9.48 -21.82
N SER A 83 -0.03 10.80 -21.90
CA SER A 83 0.29 11.60 -23.10
C SER A 83 1.80 11.84 -23.13
N ASP A 84 2.45 11.89 -24.30
CA ASP A 84 3.90 12.10 -24.46
C ASP A 84 4.48 13.31 -23.69
N MET A 85 3.64 14.30 -23.37
CA MET A 85 4.01 15.48 -22.58
C MET A 85 4.25 15.17 -21.08
N ASP A 86 3.83 13.99 -20.60
CA ASP A 86 3.89 13.57 -19.21
C ASP A 86 5.27 12.99 -18.80
N VAL A 87 6.04 12.40 -19.73
CA VAL A 87 7.31 11.72 -19.40
C VAL A 87 8.36 12.68 -18.82
N LEU A 88 8.54 13.85 -19.44
CA LEU A 88 9.51 14.85 -18.96
C LEU A 88 9.05 15.47 -17.63
N ALA A 89 7.74 15.69 -17.48
CA ALA A 89 7.16 16.17 -16.23
C ALA A 89 7.32 15.14 -15.10
N ASP A 90 7.10 13.85 -15.39
CA ASP A 90 7.30 12.74 -14.46
C ASP A 90 8.77 12.55 -14.10
N THR A 91 9.68 12.73 -15.05
CA THR A 91 11.12 12.71 -14.81
C THR A 91 11.54 13.83 -13.85
N CYS A 92 11.07 15.06 -14.10
CA CYS A 92 11.30 16.20 -13.18
C CYS A 92 10.67 15.95 -11.79
N SER A 93 9.47 15.35 -11.75
CA SER A 93 8.80 14.98 -10.50
C SER A 93 9.60 13.94 -9.71
N LEU A 94 10.14 12.92 -10.38
CA LEU A 94 11.03 11.92 -9.78
C LEU A 94 12.28 12.56 -9.18
N VAL A 95 12.99 13.40 -9.93
CA VAL A 95 14.21 14.07 -9.44
C VAL A 95 13.90 14.96 -8.23
N THR A 96 12.78 15.68 -8.26
CA THR A 96 12.33 16.50 -7.14
C THR A 96 12.06 15.66 -5.89
N GLN A 97 11.37 14.53 -6.05
CA GLN A 97 11.08 13.59 -4.96
C GLN A 97 12.36 13.00 -4.35
N VAL A 98 13.34 12.64 -5.18
CA VAL A 98 14.65 12.18 -4.72
C VAL A 98 15.37 13.28 -3.93
N GLY A 99 15.28 14.54 -4.37
CA GLY A 99 15.80 15.69 -3.62
C GLY A 99 15.16 15.84 -2.23
N GLN A 100 13.84 15.71 -2.14
CA GLN A 100 13.09 15.77 -0.87
C GLN A 100 13.46 14.62 0.08
N TYR A 101 13.63 13.41 -0.48
CA TYR A 101 14.12 12.25 0.26
C TYR A 101 15.51 12.50 0.86
N MET A 102 16.45 13.00 0.05
CA MET A 102 17.81 13.34 0.52
C MET A 102 17.81 14.45 1.56
N GLN A 103 16.96 15.47 1.40
CA GLN A 103 16.79 16.53 2.40
C GLN A 103 16.26 15.99 3.73
N THR A 104 15.33 15.04 3.68
CA THR A 104 14.77 14.39 4.88
C THR A 104 15.84 13.60 5.63
N ILE A 105 16.68 12.85 4.90
CA ILE A 105 17.84 12.16 5.49
C ILE A 105 18.81 13.15 6.12
N HIS A 106 19.17 14.21 5.41
CA HIS A 106 20.08 15.22 5.91
C HIS A 106 19.57 15.85 7.22
N THR A 107 18.28 16.23 7.25
CA THR A 107 17.65 16.79 8.45
C THR A 107 17.66 15.81 9.61
N ALA A 108 17.30 14.54 9.38
CA ALA A 108 17.29 13.51 10.42
C ALA A 108 18.70 13.16 10.95
N LEU A 109 19.76 13.42 10.18
CA LEU A 109 21.14 13.20 10.63
C LEU A 109 21.77 14.44 11.28
N SER A 110 21.12 15.60 11.19
CA SER A 110 21.71 16.89 11.56
C SER A 110 21.95 17.07 13.05
N ASP A 111 21.20 16.38 13.91
CA ASP A 111 21.34 16.42 15.37
C ASP A 111 22.19 15.24 15.92
N GLY A 112 22.67 14.36 15.04
CA GLY A 112 23.47 13.19 15.36
C GLY A 112 22.69 12.02 15.99
N LYS A 113 21.34 12.04 16.00
CA LYS A 113 20.51 10.96 16.54
C LYS A 113 19.25 10.76 15.70
N VAL A 114 19.11 9.57 15.12
CA VAL A 114 17.90 9.24 14.35
C VAL A 114 16.83 8.60 15.24
N ASP A 115 15.65 9.21 15.31
CA ASP A 115 14.50 8.70 16.05
C ASP A 115 13.52 7.86 15.17
N GLN A 116 12.56 7.20 15.82
CA GLN A 116 11.60 6.34 15.11
C GLN A 116 10.63 7.11 14.19
N LYS A 117 10.32 8.37 14.51
CA LYS A 117 9.47 9.22 13.66
C LYS A 117 10.24 9.62 12.40
N GLU A 118 11.52 9.91 12.53
CA GLU A 118 12.40 10.23 11.41
C GLU A 118 12.60 9.03 10.49
N ILE A 119 12.86 7.84 11.04
CA ILE A 119 12.90 6.60 10.24
C ILE A 119 11.58 6.38 9.49
N LYS A 120 10.44 6.66 10.12
CA LYS A 120 9.13 6.54 9.47
C LYS A 120 8.99 7.54 8.32
N ALA A 121 9.42 8.80 8.51
CA ALA A 121 9.39 9.82 7.47
C ALA A 121 10.32 9.48 6.29
N ILE A 122 11.55 9.04 6.58
CA ILE A 122 12.51 8.57 5.57
C ILE A 122 11.92 7.41 4.77
N ARG A 123 11.33 6.42 5.43
CA ARG A 123 10.69 5.28 4.76
C ARG A 123 9.55 5.72 3.87
N GLN A 124 8.71 6.66 4.32
CA GLN A 124 7.63 7.20 3.50
C GLN A 124 8.16 7.88 2.23
N GLN A 125 9.16 8.76 2.36
CA GLN A 125 9.77 9.46 1.22
C GLN A 125 10.45 8.48 0.23
N ALA A 126 11.05 7.41 0.74
CA ALA A 126 11.62 6.35 -0.10
C ALA A 126 10.54 5.63 -0.92
N LEU A 127 9.40 5.28 -0.31
CA LEU A 127 8.28 4.63 -1.00
C LEU A 127 7.66 5.54 -2.06
N GLU A 128 7.51 6.84 -1.76
CA GLU A 128 7.04 7.84 -2.73
C GLU A 128 7.99 7.94 -3.94
N ALA A 129 9.31 7.94 -3.71
CA ALA A 129 10.29 7.92 -4.79
C ALA A 129 10.20 6.63 -5.63
N MET A 130 10.07 5.46 -5.00
CA MET A 130 9.89 4.19 -5.71
C MET A 130 8.59 4.18 -6.53
N SER A 131 7.51 4.77 -6.03
CA SER A 131 6.25 4.90 -6.77
C SER A 131 6.42 5.77 -8.01
N LYS A 132 7.17 6.88 -7.92
CA LYS A 132 7.50 7.71 -9.08
C LYS A 132 8.34 6.97 -10.13
N VAL A 133 9.26 6.12 -9.70
CA VAL A 133 9.99 5.24 -10.63
C VAL A 133 9.03 4.28 -11.32
N ALA A 134 8.11 3.66 -10.59
CA ALA A 134 7.10 2.76 -11.17
C ALA A 134 6.18 3.49 -12.16
N THR A 135 5.78 4.73 -11.87
CA THR A 135 5.03 5.60 -12.80
C THR A 135 5.78 5.78 -14.11
N LEU A 136 7.06 6.17 -14.04
CA LEU A 136 7.86 6.44 -15.22
C LEU A 136 8.04 5.18 -16.08
N VAL A 137 8.22 4.02 -15.45
CA VAL A 137 8.29 2.74 -16.18
C VAL A 137 6.95 2.43 -16.86
N ALA A 138 5.83 2.51 -16.15
CA ALA A 138 4.51 2.24 -16.73
C ALA A 138 4.17 3.21 -17.87
N CYS A 139 4.59 4.47 -17.75
CA CYS A 139 4.49 5.50 -18.77
C CYS A 139 5.26 5.13 -20.04
N LEU A 140 6.54 4.73 -19.90
CA LEU A 140 7.37 4.31 -21.01
C LEU A 140 6.89 3.00 -21.64
N GLU A 141 6.40 2.04 -20.84
CA GLU A 141 5.77 0.82 -21.33
C GLU A 141 4.52 1.11 -22.16
N GLY A 142 3.71 2.11 -21.78
CA GLY A 142 2.55 2.53 -22.57
C GLY A 142 2.89 3.18 -23.92
N MET A 143 4.12 3.66 -24.09
CA MET A 143 4.63 4.23 -25.35
C MET A 143 5.29 3.18 -26.25
N ALA A 144 5.63 2.00 -25.71
CA ALA A 144 6.21 0.92 -26.49
C ALA A 144 5.10 0.21 -27.28
N GLU A 145 5.20 0.22 -28.61
CA GLU A 145 4.35 -0.56 -29.53
C GLU A 145 4.61 -2.08 -29.44
#